data_AF-A0A3S3K2T9-F1
#
_entry.id   AF-A0A3S3K2T9-F1
#
_cell.length_a   1.000
_cell.length_b   1.000
_cell.length_c   1.000
_cell.angle_alpha   90.00
_cell.angle_beta   90.00
_cell.angle_gamma   90.00
#
_symmetry.space_group_name_H-M   'P 1'
#
loop_
_entity.id
_entity.type
_entity.pdbx_description
1 polymer ?
#
loop_
_entity_poly.entity_id
_entity_poly.type
_entity_poly.pdbx_seq_one_letter_code
_entity_poly.pdbx_strand_id
1 'polypeptide(L)'
;MIDGGEAIRKLALNVVRYTGLAPLAKPFVGGIGAILMLHRVTATPEKPDSVNRHLNIAPEFLDAVIADMKAHGYAFVTLDEAIERIKAGGKGGQFAAITADDAYRDNMTEALPVLEKHGAPITIYVAPGLINGAADLWWEVVEDIVSARNRLVLTTPNGPVTIDCSTPGKKIQAFARLHDYLTLKVREEDQRAVLRQLARSNDIELGARQGMLMNWDELRAMAGHPLVTIGAHTVNHRNLKRLSEADARHEVDGVRGILQAELGEAPRHFAYPYGYASAVGDREVGFARDAGYVSAVTTRHGVLRAEHAGFLHALPRISVNGRYQSVAHIRTMLSGVTTPLANAGKMVVTI
;
A
#
# COMPACT_ATOMS: atom_id res chain seq x y z
N MET A 1 20.46 12.59 0.72
CA MET A 1 20.01 13.39 1.87
C MET A 1 18.69 12.80 2.35
N ILE A 2 18.61 12.46 3.63
CA ILE A 2 17.42 11.88 4.27
C ILE A 2 16.32 12.94 4.22
N ASP A 3 15.14 12.60 3.71
CA ASP A 3 13.94 13.44 3.82
C ASP A 3 13.76 13.80 5.31
N GLY A 4 13.65 15.09 5.65
CA GLY A 4 13.56 15.55 7.04
C GLY A 4 12.42 14.88 7.81
N GLY A 5 11.31 14.57 7.13
CA GLY A 5 10.21 13.78 7.71
C GLY A 5 10.59 12.32 7.96
N GLU A 6 11.42 11.74 7.08
CA GLU A 6 12.00 10.41 7.24
C GLU A 6 12.96 10.36 8.45
N ALA A 7 13.81 11.36 8.64
CA ALA A 7 14.73 11.41 9.77
C ALA A 7 13.98 11.51 11.12
N ILE A 8 12.95 12.36 11.18
CA ILE A 8 12.13 12.57 12.39
C ILE A 8 11.39 11.29 12.77
N ARG A 9 10.79 10.58 11.80
CA ARG A 9 10.12 9.29 12.05
C ARG A 9 11.08 8.23 12.57
N LYS A 10 12.27 8.12 11.96
CA LYS A 10 13.37 7.26 12.42
C LYS A 10 13.75 7.55 13.87
N LEU A 11 13.95 8.82 14.19
CA LEU A 11 14.31 9.26 15.53
C LEU A 11 13.21 8.92 16.54
N ALA A 12 11.95 9.20 16.22
CA ALA A 12 10.81 8.84 17.08
C ALA A 12 10.75 7.33 17.36
N LEU A 13 10.90 6.49 16.33
CA LEU A 13 10.95 5.03 16.48
C LEU A 13 12.11 4.59 17.37
N ASN A 14 13.29 5.16 17.17
CA ASN A 14 14.47 4.85 17.96
C ASN A 14 14.32 5.30 19.43
N VAL A 15 13.81 6.50 19.67
CA VAL A 15 13.55 7.01 21.02
C VAL A 15 12.60 6.08 21.76
N VAL A 16 11.47 5.72 21.14
CA VAL A 16 10.50 4.79 21.75
C VAL A 16 11.13 3.43 22.06
N ARG A 17 11.98 2.92 21.15
CA ARG A 17 12.70 1.66 21.34
C ARG A 17 13.67 1.73 22.52
N TYR A 18 14.58 2.70 22.52
CA TYR A 18 15.69 2.76 23.48
C TYR A 18 15.26 3.20 24.89
N THR A 19 14.11 3.86 25.01
CA THR A 19 13.56 4.27 26.30
C THR A 19 12.82 3.16 27.05
N GLY A 20 12.54 2.01 26.40
CA GLY A 20 11.72 0.95 27.02
C GLY A 20 10.25 1.31 27.19
N LEU A 21 9.79 2.41 26.58
CA LEU A 21 8.40 2.85 26.66
C LEU A 21 7.43 1.88 25.96
N ALA A 22 7.86 1.17 24.92
CA ALA A 22 7.00 0.26 24.18
C ALA A 22 6.44 -0.91 25.02
N PRO A 23 7.25 -1.70 25.76
CA PRO A 23 6.74 -2.72 26.66
C PRO A 23 5.79 -2.19 27.75
N LEU A 24 6.10 -1.03 28.34
CA LEU A 24 5.31 -0.43 29.41
C LEU A 24 3.97 0.13 28.91
N ALA A 25 3.94 0.70 27.70
CA ALA A 25 2.73 1.24 27.11
C ALA A 25 1.80 0.16 26.55
N LYS A 26 2.33 -1.01 26.16
CA LYS A 26 1.60 -2.08 25.47
C LYS A 26 0.23 -2.46 26.10
N PRO A 27 0.04 -2.51 27.44
CA PRO A 27 -1.28 -2.77 28.02
C PRO A 27 -2.35 -1.73 27.68
N PHE A 28 -1.93 -0.48 27.43
CA PHE A 28 -2.83 0.65 27.17
C PHE A 28 -2.97 0.93 25.67
N VAL A 29 -1.87 0.81 24.93
CA VAL A 29 -1.82 1.17 23.50
C VAL A 29 -1.77 -0.02 22.55
N GLY A 30 -1.63 -1.24 23.08
CA GLY A 30 -1.55 -2.46 22.31
C GLY A 30 -2.85 -2.79 21.55
N GLY A 31 -2.67 -3.61 20.52
CA GLY A 31 -3.75 -4.16 19.71
C GLY A 31 -3.92 -5.67 19.89
N ILE A 32 -5.04 -6.17 19.38
CA ILE A 32 -5.36 -7.59 19.29
C ILE A 32 -4.69 -8.28 18.09
N GLY A 33 -4.22 -7.50 17.11
CA GLY A 33 -3.55 -7.99 15.91
C GLY A 33 -3.08 -6.86 15.01
N ALA A 34 -2.63 -7.20 13.80
CA ALA A 34 -2.23 -6.22 12.79
C ALA A 34 -2.55 -6.69 11.37
N ILE A 35 -2.65 -5.74 10.43
CA ILE A 35 -2.63 -6.02 8.99
C ILE A 35 -1.35 -5.41 8.44
N LEU A 36 -0.48 -6.23 7.87
CA LEU A 36 0.77 -5.78 7.26
C LEU A 36 0.51 -5.42 5.80
N MET A 37 1.07 -4.30 5.36
CA MET A 37 0.98 -3.80 3.98
C MET A 37 2.34 -3.85 3.31
N LEU A 38 2.43 -4.65 2.24
CA LEU A 38 3.54 -4.75 1.30
C LEU A 38 3.16 -4.07 -0.01
N HIS A 39 4.14 -3.79 -0.87
CA HIS A 39 3.90 -3.51 -2.29
C HIS A 39 4.82 -4.42 -3.09
N ARG A 40 6.14 -4.20 -3.00
CA ARG A 40 7.14 -4.99 -3.71
C ARG A 40 8.04 -5.74 -2.75
N VAL A 41 8.38 -6.98 -3.10
CA VAL A 41 9.33 -7.81 -2.36
C VAL A 41 10.37 -8.31 -3.36
N THR A 42 11.55 -7.72 -3.37
CA THR A 42 12.59 -8.08 -4.35
C THR A 42 14.00 -7.93 -3.80
N ALA A 43 14.84 -8.94 -4.04
CA ALA A 43 16.26 -8.93 -3.69
C ALA A 43 17.06 -8.02 -4.62
N THR A 44 16.56 -7.76 -5.83
CA THR A 44 17.24 -6.98 -6.87
C THR A 44 16.34 -5.86 -7.39
N PRO A 45 16.06 -4.83 -6.56
CA PRO A 45 15.28 -3.68 -7.03
C PRO A 45 16.03 -2.98 -8.17
N GLU A 46 15.33 -2.71 -9.28
CA GLU A 46 15.91 -2.05 -10.45
C GLU A 46 16.57 -0.71 -10.12
N LYS A 47 16.00 0.02 -9.15
CA LYS A 47 16.47 1.33 -8.70
C LYS A 47 16.47 1.41 -7.16
N PRO A 48 17.50 0.89 -6.48
CA PRO A 48 17.51 0.76 -5.01
C PRO A 48 17.47 2.11 -4.26
N ASP A 49 18.06 3.16 -4.84
CA ASP A 49 18.17 4.48 -4.22
C ASP A 49 17.16 5.50 -4.75
N SER A 50 16.12 5.02 -5.43
CA SER A 50 15.17 5.87 -6.13
C SER A 50 14.11 6.48 -5.20
N VAL A 51 13.28 7.36 -5.77
CA VAL A 51 12.20 8.05 -5.05
C VAL A 51 11.09 7.09 -4.61
N ASN A 52 10.88 5.99 -5.35
CA ASN A 52 9.96 4.91 -5.01
C ASN A 52 10.59 3.77 -4.20
N ARG A 53 11.85 3.89 -3.75
CA ARG A 53 12.52 2.84 -2.93
C ARG A 53 11.71 2.35 -1.73
N HIS A 54 10.84 3.21 -1.21
CA HIS A 54 9.96 2.90 -0.10
C HIS A 54 8.97 1.75 -0.41
N LEU A 55 8.61 1.52 -1.66
CA LEU A 55 7.70 0.43 -2.04
C LEU A 55 8.34 -0.96 -1.98
N ASN A 56 9.68 -1.03 -1.94
CA ASN A 56 10.44 -2.27 -2.05
C ASN A 56 10.98 -2.73 -0.70
N ILE A 57 10.81 -4.01 -0.37
CA ILE A 57 11.54 -4.69 0.71
C ILE A 57 12.30 -5.90 0.18
N ALA A 58 13.34 -6.33 0.90
CA ALA A 58 14.08 -7.54 0.58
C ALA A 58 13.30 -8.79 1.07
N PRO A 59 13.36 -9.92 0.36
CA PRO A 59 12.77 -11.19 0.80
C PRO A 59 13.30 -11.65 2.16
N GLU A 60 14.59 -11.48 2.43
CA GLU A 60 15.22 -11.85 3.71
C GLU A 60 14.69 -10.99 4.86
N PHE A 61 14.35 -9.73 4.57
CA PHE A 61 13.72 -8.87 5.57
C PHE A 61 12.29 -9.33 5.88
N LEU A 62 11.51 -9.70 4.86
CA LEU A 62 10.18 -10.28 5.07
C LEU A 62 10.26 -11.57 5.90
N ASP A 63 11.21 -12.47 5.58
CA ASP A 63 11.47 -13.70 6.34
C ASP A 63 11.77 -13.40 7.82
N ALA A 64 12.66 -12.44 8.07
CA ALA A 64 13.04 -12.04 9.42
C ALA A 64 11.88 -11.41 10.19
N VAL A 65 11.03 -10.61 9.54
CA VAL A 65 9.84 -10.02 10.16
C VAL A 65 8.84 -11.09 10.57
N ILE A 66 8.54 -12.05 9.68
CA ILE A 66 7.59 -13.13 9.97
C ILE A 66 8.12 -14.03 11.10
N ALA A 67 9.40 -14.39 11.04
CA ALA A 67 10.05 -15.18 12.08
C ALA A 67 10.01 -14.48 13.45
N ASP A 68 10.33 -13.19 13.50
CA ASP A 68 10.28 -12.40 14.74
C ASP A 68 8.85 -12.34 15.30
N MET A 69 7.85 -12.07 14.45
CA MET A 69 6.46 -11.99 14.88
C MET A 69 5.96 -13.32 15.44
N LYS A 70 6.28 -14.44 14.80
CA LYS A 70 5.94 -15.78 15.32
C LYS A 70 6.61 -16.07 16.66
N ALA A 71 7.90 -15.71 16.81
CA ALA A 71 8.61 -15.85 18.08
C ALA A 71 7.97 -15.03 19.21
N HIS A 72 7.23 -13.97 18.88
CA HIS A 72 6.45 -13.15 19.81
C HIS A 72 4.96 -13.52 19.87
N GLY A 73 4.57 -14.70 19.38
CA GLY A 73 3.23 -15.27 19.56
C GLY A 73 2.18 -14.83 18.54
N TYR A 74 2.57 -14.22 17.42
CA TYR A 74 1.62 -13.94 16.33
C TYR A 74 1.31 -15.18 15.50
N ALA A 75 0.02 -15.45 15.32
CA ALA A 75 -0.47 -16.35 14.28
C ALA A 75 -0.65 -15.57 12.96
N PHE A 76 -0.14 -16.09 11.85
CA PHE A 76 -0.40 -15.54 10.52
C PHE A 76 -1.66 -16.19 9.95
N VAL A 77 -2.64 -15.37 9.59
CA VAL A 77 -4.00 -15.82 9.26
C VAL A 77 -4.49 -15.17 7.97
N THR A 78 -5.50 -15.76 7.32
CA THR A 78 -6.19 -15.14 6.18
C THR A 78 -6.91 -13.87 6.63
N LEU A 79 -7.25 -13.00 5.66
CA LEU A 79 -8.01 -11.79 6.00
C LEU A 79 -9.43 -12.12 6.49
N ASP A 80 -10.08 -13.15 5.94
CA ASP A 80 -11.36 -13.66 6.46
C ASP A 80 -11.25 -14.08 7.94
N GLU A 81 -10.23 -14.86 8.31
CA GLU A 81 -10.03 -15.25 9.71
C GLU A 81 -9.68 -14.04 10.60
N ALA A 82 -8.88 -13.09 10.10
CA ALA A 82 -8.60 -11.86 10.82
C ALA A 82 -9.89 -11.10 11.15
N ILE A 83 -10.85 -11.03 10.21
CA ILE A 83 -12.16 -10.40 10.45
C ILE A 83 -12.94 -11.12 11.55
N GLU A 84 -12.97 -12.45 11.54
CA GLU A 84 -13.64 -13.23 12.57
C GLU A 84 -12.99 -13.04 13.96
N ARG A 85 -11.66 -12.99 14.02
CA ARG A 85 -10.93 -12.68 15.27
C ARG A 85 -11.21 -11.25 15.77
N ILE A 86 -11.32 -10.26 14.88
CA ILE A 86 -11.72 -8.89 15.25
C ILE A 86 -13.12 -8.90 15.87
N LYS A 87 -14.11 -9.52 15.19
CA LYS A 87 -15.49 -9.63 15.69
C LYS A 87 -15.57 -10.36 17.03
N ALA A 88 -14.72 -11.35 17.24
CA ALA A 88 -14.63 -12.09 18.50
C ALA A 88 -13.85 -11.35 19.61
N GLY A 89 -13.41 -10.12 19.39
CA GLY A 89 -12.68 -9.31 20.37
C GLY A 89 -11.23 -9.75 20.59
N GLY A 90 -10.61 -10.40 19.60
CA GLY A 90 -9.22 -10.88 19.69
C GLY A 90 -9.06 -12.24 20.37
N LYS A 91 -10.14 -13.02 20.51
CA LYS A 91 -10.04 -14.42 20.94
C LYS A 91 -9.11 -15.19 20.00
N GLY A 92 -8.28 -16.07 20.57
CA GLY A 92 -7.30 -16.85 19.80
C GLY A 92 -5.88 -16.26 19.76
N GLY A 93 -5.61 -15.19 20.53
CA GLY A 93 -4.27 -14.61 20.68
C GLY A 93 -3.91 -13.60 19.60
N GLN A 94 -2.67 -13.10 19.62
CA GLN A 94 -2.20 -12.11 18.65
C GLN A 94 -2.19 -12.73 17.24
N PHE A 95 -2.62 -11.96 16.25
CA PHE A 95 -2.65 -12.40 14.87
C PHE A 95 -2.19 -11.32 13.90
N ALA A 96 -1.75 -11.73 12.72
CA ALA A 96 -1.41 -10.84 11.62
C ALA A 96 -1.95 -11.37 10.30
N ALA A 97 -2.48 -10.48 9.46
CA ALA A 97 -2.76 -10.75 8.05
C ALA A 97 -1.73 -10.01 7.19
N ILE A 98 -1.22 -10.65 6.14
CA ILE A 98 -0.31 -10.02 5.19
C ILE A 98 -1.11 -9.60 3.96
N THR A 99 -0.90 -8.35 3.52
CA THR A 99 -1.51 -7.82 2.31
C THR A 99 -0.44 -7.24 1.39
N ALA A 100 -0.63 -7.34 0.08
CA ALA A 100 0.16 -6.63 -0.92
C ALA A 100 -0.75 -5.89 -1.89
N ASP A 101 -0.36 -4.68 -2.24
CA ASP A 101 -1.10 -3.82 -3.18
C ASP A 101 -0.49 -3.93 -4.60
N ASP A 102 -1.28 -3.54 -5.61
CA ASP A 102 -0.89 -3.36 -7.03
C ASP A 102 -0.56 -4.60 -7.86
N ALA A 103 -0.53 -5.80 -7.26
CA ALA A 103 -0.28 -7.06 -7.96
C ALA A 103 1.10 -7.15 -8.64
N TYR A 104 2.13 -6.62 -7.97
CA TYR A 104 3.51 -6.73 -8.41
C TYR A 104 3.92 -8.20 -8.60
N ARG A 105 4.61 -8.48 -9.71
CA ARG A 105 5.05 -9.83 -10.08
C ARG A 105 5.97 -10.45 -9.05
N ASP A 106 6.77 -9.62 -8.40
CA ASP A 106 7.68 -10.03 -7.33
C ASP A 106 6.96 -10.54 -6.06
N ASN A 107 5.66 -10.26 -5.89
CA ASN A 107 4.84 -10.92 -4.86
C ASN A 107 4.65 -12.42 -5.15
N MET A 108 4.57 -12.82 -6.41
CA MET A 108 4.53 -14.23 -6.82
C MET A 108 5.92 -14.85 -6.83
N THR A 109 6.91 -14.18 -7.41
CA THR A 109 8.21 -14.82 -7.66
C THR A 109 9.15 -14.81 -6.47
N GLU A 110 9.02 -13.86 -5.54
CA GLU A 110 9.96 -13.68 -4.43
C GLU A 110 9.28 -13.63 -3.05
N ALA A 111 8.08 -13.02 -2.92
CA ALA A 111 7.36 -13.05 -1.64
C ALA A 111 6.74 -14.42 -1.34
N LEU A 112 6.06 -15.03 -2.32
CA LEU A 112 5.35 -16.30 -2.11
C LEU A 112 6.25 -17.42 -1.57
N PRO A 113 7.49 -17.65 -2.07
CA PRO A 113 8.36 -18.67 -1.48
C PRO A 113 8.70 -18.43 0.00
N VAL A 114 8.84 -17.16 0.42
CA VAL A 114 9.03 -16.81 1.83
C VAL A 114 7.77 -17.12 2.63
N LEU A 115 6.60 -16.78 2.08
CA LEU A 115 5.30 -17.02 2.72
C LEU A 115 5.00 -18.51 2.87
N GLU A 116 5.33 -19.33 1.86
CA GLU A 116 5.22 -20.80 1.90
C GLU A 116 6.09 -21.41 2.99
N LYS A 117 7.37 -20.99 3.09
CA LYS A 117 8.28 -21.41 4.18
C LYS A 117 7.66 -21.18 5.57
N HIS A 118 6.84 -20.15 5.69
CA HIS A 118 6.16 -19.79 6.94
C HIS A 118 4.72 -20.29 7.04
N GLY A 119 4.13 -20.87 6.01
CA GLY A 119 2.68 -21.12 5.98
C GLY A 119 1.85 -19.86 6.28
N ALA A 120 2.33 -18.69 5.83
CA ALA A 120 1.70 -17.39 6.10
C ALA A 120 0.83 -16.97 4.91
N PRO A 121 -0.51 -16.83 5.06
CA PRO A 121 -1.37 -16.40 3.97
C PRO A 121 -1.15 -14.93 3.59
N ILE A 122 -1.45 -14.60 2.32
CA ILE A 122 -1.40 -13.25 1.78
C ILE A 122 -2.68 -12.90 1.01
N THR A 123 -3.15 -11.67 1.15
CA THR A 123 -4.15 -11.08 0.25
C THR A 123 -3.49 -10.10 -0.72
N ILE A 124 -3.65 -10.33 -2.03
CA ILE A 124 -3.10 -9.46 -3.08
C ILE A 124 -4.24 -8.64 -3.69
N TYR A 125 -4.16 -7.32 -3.61
CA TYR A 125 -5.17 -6.40 -4.13
C TYR A 125 -4.85 -6.01 -5.58
N VAL A 126 -5.79 -6.26 -6.49
CA VAL A 126 -5.58 -6.12 -7.94
C VAL A 126 -6.43 -4.97 -8.49
N ALA A 127 -5.81 -4.08 -9.27
CA ALA A 127 -6.49 -3.12 -10.14
C ALA A 127 -6.39 -3.58 -11.60
N PRO A 128 -7.46 -4.14 -12.21
CA PRO A 128 -7.43 -4.69 -13.56
C PRO A 128 -6.93 -3.73 -14.64
N GLY A 129 -7.19 -2.43 -14.48
CA GLY A 129 -6.74 -1.40 -15.38
C GLY A 129 -5.21 -1.29 -15.46
N LEU A 130 -4.48 -1.59 -14.36
CA LEU A 130 -3.02 -1.65 -14.39
C LEU A 130 -2.54 -2.89 -15.17
N ILE A 131 -3.24 -4.02 -15.04
CA ILE A 131 -2.89 -5.29 -15.73
C ILE A 131 -3.13 -5.18 -17.24
N ASN A 132 -4.26 -4.59 -17.63
CA ASN A 132 -4.68 -4.46 -19.02
C ASN A 132 -4.07 -3.25 -19.75
N GLY A 133 -3.30 -2.42 -19.05
CA GLY A 133 -2.75 -1.18 -19.59
C GLY A 133 -3.81 -0.09 -19.84
N ALA A 134 -4.96 -0.13 -19.17
CA ALA A 134 -5.94 0.96 -19.14
C ALA A 134 -5.56 2.08 -18.15
N ALA A 135 -4.73 1.76 -17.16
CA ALA A 135 -4.08 2.69 -16.24
C ALA A 135 -2.56 2.48 -16.29
N ASP A 136 -1.81 3.51 -15.90
CA ASP A 136 -0.35 3.45 -15.80
C ASP A 136 0.05 3.47 -14.32
N LEU A 137 1.12 2.74 -13.94
CA LEU A 137 1.80 2.89 -12.65
C LEU A 137 2.45 4.29 -12.58
N TRP A 138 1.64 5.30 -12.30
CA TRP A 138 2.03 6.68 -12.54
C TRP A 138 3.23 7.11 -11.70
N TRP A 139 3.38 6.57 -10.49
CA TRP A 139 4.52 6.85 -9.62
C TRP A 139 5.84 6.33 -10.20
N GLU A 140 5.82 5.19 -10.89
CA GLU A 140 6.97 4.65 -11.62
C GLU A 140 7.31 5.52 -12.83
N VAL A 141 6.28 6.05 -13.51
CA VAL A 141 6.49 6.96 -14.65
C VAL A 141 7.10 8.28 -14.19
N VAL A 142 6.62 8.85 -13.08
CA VAL A 142 7.21 10.06 -12.49
C VAL A 142 8.65 9.78 -12.07
N GLU A 143 8.94 8.61 -11.51
CA GLU A 143 10.31 8.24 -11.19
C GLU A 143 11.22 8.15 -12.42
N ASP A 144 10.74 7.56 -13.52
CA ASP A 144 11.48 7.52 -14.79
C ASP A 144 11.81 8.92 -15.29
N ILE A 145 10.82 9.81 -15.30
CA ILE A 145 10.97 11.21 -15.71
C ILE A 145 12.02 11.93 -14.86
N VAL A 146 11.92 11.80 -13.53
CA VAL A 146 12.82 12.47 -12.57
C VAL A 146 14.23 11.86 -12.60
N SER A 147 14.34 10.56 -12.88
CA SER A 147 15.61 9.84 -12.86
C SER A 147 16.40 10.00 -14.14
N ALA A 148 15.73 10.13 -15.29
CA ALA A 148 16.35 10.12 -16.61
C ALA A 148 17.28 11.32 -16.87
N ARG A 149 16.98 12.51 -16.33
CA ARG A 149 17.70 13.75 -16.66
C ARG A 149 17.92 14.67 -15.46
N ASN A 150 18.88 15.58 -15.61
CA ASN A 150 19.19 16.61 -14.61
C ASN A 150 18.23 17.81 -14.65
N ARG A 151 17.33 17.87 -15.64
CA ARG A 151 16.28 18.89 -15.77
C ARG A 151 15.05 18.25 -16.40
N LEU A 152 13.87 18.66 -15.96
CA LEU A 152 12.60 18.30 -16.58
C LEU A 152 11.76 19.54 -16.87
N VAL A 153 10.92 19.46 -17.89
CA VAL A 153 9.99 20.53 -18.29
C VAL A 153 8.58 20.10 -17.92
N LEU A 154 7.91 20.91 -17.10
CA LEU A 154 6.50 20.78 -16.75
C LEU A 154 5.70 21.86 -17.48
N THR A 155 4.85 21.47 -18.41
CA THR A 155 3.91 22.40 -19.06
C THR A 155 2.78 22.73 -18.10
N THR A 156 2.65 24.01 -17.73
CA THR A 156 1.56 24.51 -16.88
C THR A 156 0.67 25.48 -17.67
N PRO A 157 -0.55 25.81 -17.19
CA PRO A 157 -1.38 26.83 -17.82
C PRO A 157 -0.69 28.19 -17.98
N ASN A 158 0.30 28.50 -17.14
CA ASN A 158 1.06 29.75 -17.16
C ASN A 158 2.36 29.66 -17.99
N GLY A 159 2.54 28.59 -18.75
CA GLY A 159 3.73 28.32 -19.57
C GLY A 159 4.61 27.17 -19.03
N PRO A 160 5.67 26.81 -19.77
CA PRO A 160 6.58 25.75 -19.39
C PRO A 160 7.46 26.17 -18.19
N VAL A 161 7.59 25.27 -17.23
CA VAL A 161 8.44 25.44 -16.04
C VAL A 161 9.54 24.38 -16.05
N THR A 162 10.80 24.82 -16.02
CA THR A 162 11.95 23.93 -15.86
C THR A 162 12.17 23.61 -14.39
N ILE A 163 12.27 22.33 -14.06
CA ILE A 163 12.54 21.82 -12.72
C ILE A 163 13.93 21.17 -12.72
N ASP A 164 14.76 21.59 -11.76
CA ASP A 164 16.11 21.04 -11.55
C ASP A 164 16.03 19.65 -10.89
N CYS A 165 16.72 18.68 -11.48
CA CYS A 165 16.84 17.28 -11.06
C CYS A 165 18.32 16.83 -10.98
N SER A 166 19.26 17.77 -10.92
CA SER A 166 20.71 17.53 -11.04
C SER A 166 21.35 16.78 -9.88
N THR A 167 20.69 16.71 -8.72
CA THR A 167 21.19 16.02 -7.53
C THR A 167 20.11 15.11 -6.93
N PRO A 168 20.47 14.09 -6.13
CA PRO A 168 19.47 13.25 -5.48
C PRO A 168 18.44 14.03 -4.65
N GLY A 169 18.86 15.09 -3.94
CA GLY A 169 17.94 15.95 -3.20
C GLY A 169 16.97 16.72 -4.11
N LYS A 170 17.46 17.19 -5.27
CA LYS A 170 16.64 17.86 -6.29
C LYS A 170 15.66 16.90 -6.95
N LYS A 171 16.05 15.65 -7.19
CA LYS A 171 15.15 14.59 -7.68
C LYS A 171 14.01 14.31 -6.70
N ILE A 172 14.30 14.22 -5.39
CA ILE A 172 13.26 14.07 -4.36
C ILE A 172 12.29 15.26 -4.38
N GLN A 173 12.80 16.49 -4.47
CA GLN A 173 11.96 17.70 -4.56
C GLN A 173 11.10 17.73 -5.84
N ALA A 174 11.68 17.33 -6.97
CA ALA A 174 10.97 17.26 -8.25
C ALA A 174 9.87 16.19 -8.22
N PHE A 175 10.16 15.00 -7.68
CA PHE A 175 9.17 13.94 -7.48
C PHE A 175 8.02 14.42 -6.60
N ALA A 176 8.30 15.02 -5.43
CA ALA A 176 7.27 15.55 -4.54
C ALA A 176 6.40 16.60 -5.24
N ARG A 177 7.01 17.50 -6.03
CA ARG A 177 6.27 18.51 -6.80
C ARG A 177 5.37 17.89 -7.88
N LEU A 178 5.84 16.90 -8.62
CA LEU A 178 5.06 16.21 -9.65
C LEU A 178 3.96 15.35 -9.04
N HIS A 179 4.25 14.66 -7.93
CA HIS A 179 3.28 13.94 -7.13
C HIS A 179 2.12 14.86 -6.72
N ASP A 180 2.41 16.00 -6.09
CA ASP A 180 1.39 16.94 -5.64
C ASP A 180 0.60 17.54 -6.81
N TYR A 181 1.27 17.83 -7.93
CA TYR A 181 0.58 18.29 -9.13
C TYR A 181 -0.42 17.24 -9.64
N LEU A 182 0.01 15.99 -9.83
CA LEU A 182 -0.82 14.91 -10.37
C LEU A 182 -1.95 14.47 -9.43
N THR A 183 -1.73 14.52 -8.11
CA THR A 183 -2.68 13.99 -7.12
C THR A 183 -3.58 15.07 -6.50
N LEU A 184 -3.19 16.35 -6.57
CA LEU A 184 -3.98 17.45 -5.98
C LEU A 184 -4.57 18.39 -7.03
N LYS A 185 -3.88 18.62 -8.15
CA LYS A 185 -4.27 19.64 -9.14
C LYS A 185 -4.90 19.05 -10.40
N VAL A 186 -4.40 17.91 -10.87
CA VAL A 186 -4.95 17.22 -12.05
C VAL A 186 -6.16 16.39 -11.64
N ARG A 187 -7.23 16.42 -12.44
CA ARG A 187 -8.39 15.55 -12.27
C ARG A 187 -7.99 14.08 -12.44
N GLU A 188 -8.57 13.16 -11.69
CA GLU A 188 -8.20 11.73 -11.74
C GLU A 188 -8.39 11.15 -13.14
N GLU A 189 -9.43 11.61 -13.84
CA GLU A 189 -9.79 11.17 -15.19
C GLU A 189 -8.75 11.63 -16.23
N ASP A 190 -8.12 12.79 -15.99
CA ASP A 190 -7.14 13.41 -16.90
C ASP A 190 -5.70 13.01 -16.54
N GLN A 191 -5.47 12.44 -15.36
CA GLN A 191 -4.13 12.16 -14.82
C GLN A 191 -3.26 11.37 -15.80
N ARG A 192 -3.84 10.32 -16.41
CA ARG A 192 -3.13 9.48 -17.38
C ARG A 192 -2.68 10.26 -18.61
N ALA A 193 -3.56 11.10 -19.16
CA ALA A 193 -3.24 11.91 -20.34
C ALA A 193 -2.13 12.92 -20.03
N VAL A 194 -2.24 13.61 -18.89
CA VAL A 194 -1.24 14.58 -18.43
C VAL A 194 0.11 13.91 -18.17
N LEU A 195 0.12 12.74 -17.53
CA LEU A 195 1.33 11.96 -17.27
C LEU A 195 2.03 11.56 -18.57
N ARG A 196 1.27 11.06 -19.57
CA ARG A 196 1.82 10.68 -20.88
C ARG A 196 2.34 11.88 -21.66
N GLN A 197 1.68 13.03 -21.56
CA GLN A 197 2.19 14.27 -22.13
C GLN A 197 3.49 14.72 -21.44
N LEU A 198 3.57 14.61 -20.12
CA LEU A 198 4.78 14.93 -19.35
C LEU A 198 5.95 14.03 -19.76
N ALA A 199 5.71 12.72 -19.90
CA ALA A 199 6.72 11.78 -20.37
C ALA A 199 7.23 12.15 -21.77
N ARG A 200 6.32 12.37 -22.73
CA ARG A 200 6.68 12.78 -24.11
C ARG A 200 7.47 14.09 -24.16
N SER A 201 7.08 15.08 -23.35
CA SER A 201 7.76 16.39 -23.30
C SER A 201 9.16 16.31 -22.69
N ASN A 202 9.52 15.18 -22.09
CA ASN A 202 10.81 14.92 -21.50
C ASN A 202 11.55 13.75 -22.18
N ASP A 203 11.14 13.38 -23.41
CA ASP A 203 11.69 12.30 -24.22
C ASP A 203 11.71 10.93 -23.49
N ILE A 204 10.71 10.68 -22.64
CA ILE A 204 10.53 9.39 -21.97
C ILE A 204 9.54 8.56 -22.78
N GLU A 205 10.03 7.48 -23.37
CA GLU A 205 9.19 6.47 -23.99
C GLU A 205 8.52 5.62 -22.90
N LEU A 206 7.20 5.73 -22.82
CA LEU A 206 6.40 4.87 -21.96
C LEU A 206 6.22 3.52 -22.65
N GLY A 207 7.20 2.65 -22.45
CA GLY A 207 7.07 1.24 -22.82
C GLY A 207 5.98 0.56 -21.99
N ALA A 208 5.47 -0.56 -22.50
CA ALA A 208 4.73 -1.49 -21.66
C ALA A 208 5.67 -1.93 -20.53
N ARG A 209 5.29 -1.72 -19.27
CA ARG A 209 6.05 -2.18 -18.08
C ARG A 209 5.93 -3.70 -17.91
N GLN A 210 6.18 -4.43 -19.00
CA GLN A 210 6.03 -5.87 -19.08
C GLN A 210 6.92 -6.52 -18.02
N GLY A 211 6.33 -7.39 -17.23
CA GLY A 211 7.02 -8.15 -16.19
C GLY A 211 7.09 -7.47 -14.82
N MET A 212 6.66 -6.21 -14.66
CA MET A 212 6.61 -5.57 -13.33
C MET A 212 5.38 -6.02 -12.53
N LEU A 213 4.24 -6.17 -13.21
CA LEU A 213 3.00 -6.69 -12.64
C LEU A 213 2.76 -8.12 -13.12
N MET A 214 2.02 -8.89 -12.33
CA MET A 214 1.51 -10.18 -12.79
C MET A 214 0.58 -9.99 -13.99
N ASN A 215 0.66 -10.87 -14.98
CA ASN A 215 -0.36 -10.96 -16.01
C ASN A 215 -1.57 -11.79 -15.54
N TRP A 216 -2.62 -11.92 -16.36
CA TRP A 216 -3.81 -12.68 -15.97
C TRP A 216 -3.58 -14.18 -15.78
N ASP A 217 -2.68 -14.80 -16.54
CA ASP A 217 -2.37 -16.22 -16.37
C ASP A 217 -1.66 -16.45 -15.02
N GLU A 218 -0.73 -15.56 -14.66
CA GLU A 218 -0.08 -15.55 -13.35
C GLU A 218 -1.08 -15.26 -12.22
N LEU A 219 -2.00 -14.31 -12.40
CA LEU A 219 -3.06 -14.03 -11.43
C LEU A 219 -4.03 -15.20 -11.23
N ARG A 220 -4.40 -15.92 -12.29
CA ARG A 220 -5.22 -17.15 -12.19
C ARG A 220 -4.47 -18.26 -11.46
N ALA A 221 -3.18 -18.44 -11.73
CA ALA A 221 -2.35 -19.37 -10.99
C ALA A 221 -2.28 -19.01 -9.48
N MET A 222 -2.10 -17.72 -9.17
CA MET A 222 -2.09 -17.21 -7.81
C MET A 222 -3.45 -17.38 -7.12
N ALA A 223 -4.57 -17.12 -7.81
CA ALA A 223 -5.90 -17.31 -7.25
C ALA A 223 -6.19 -18.77 -6.85
N GLY A 224 -5.58 -19.74 -7.53
CA GLY A 224 -5.68 -21.17 -7.17
C GLY A 224 -4.75 -21.61 -6.03
N HIS A 225 -3.87 -20.74 -5.53
CA HIS A 225 -2.89 -21.11 -4.52
C HIS A 225 -3.49 -21.07 -3.09
N PRO A 226 -3.29 -22.08 -2.24
CA PRO A 226 -3.96 -22.19 -0.94
C PRO A 226 -3.61 -21.09 0.08
N LEU A 227 -2.48 -20.41 -0.10
CA LEU A 227 -2.07 -19.29 0.75
C LEU A 227 -2.47 -17.91 0.20
N VAL A 228 -3.07 -17.83 -0.98
CA VAL A 228 -3.32 -16.56 -1.66
C VAL A 228 -4.81 -16.27 -1.72
N THR A 229 -5.17 -15.03 -1.42
CA THR A 229 -6.50 -14.49 -1.66
C THR A 229 -6.38 -13.29 -2.59
N ILE A 230 -7.20 -13.21 -3.64
CA ILE A 230 -7.25 -12.04 -4.51
C ILE A 230 -8.33 -11.07 -4.02
N GLY A 231 -7.92 -9.82 -3.76
CA GLY A 231 -8.79 -8.71 -3.37
C GLY A 231 -8.90 -7.66 -4.48
N ALA A 232 -9.84 -6.74 -4.32
CA ALA A 232 -10.08 -5.64 -5.26
C ALA A 232 -9.32 -4.36 -4.89
N HIS A 233 -8.81 -3.65 -5.91
CA HIS A 233 -8.09 -2.39 -5.74
C HIS A 233 -8.58 -1.27 -6.68
N THR A 234 -9.91 -1.15 -6.85
CA THR A 234 -10.60 -0.36 -7.91
C THR A 234 -10.32 -0.88 -9.32
N VAL A 235 -11.00 -0.32 -10.34
CA VAL A 235 -10.75 -0.70 -11.74
C VAL A 235 -9.42 -0.12 -12.20
N ASN A 236 -9.20 1.17 -12.00
CA ASN A 236 -8.10 1.93 -12.61
C ASN A 236 -7.11 2.52 -11.59
N HIS A 237 -7.13 2.08 -10.34
CA HIS A 237 -6.27 2.60 -9.26
C HIS A 237 -6.45 4.12 -9.01
N ARG A 238 -7.71 4.59 -9.03
CA ARG A 238 -8.03 6.03 -8.85
C ARG A 238 -8.26 6.40 -7.40
N ASN A 239 -7.98 7.66 -7.04
CA ASN A 239 -8.37 8.22 -5.75
C ASN A 239 -9.87 8.48 -5.73
N LEU A 240 -10.63 7.58 -5.10
CA LEU A 240 -12.10 7.61 -5.09
C LEU A 240 -12.67 8.92 -4.53
N LYS A 241 -12.01 9.55 -3.54
CA LYS A 241 -12.49 10.81 -2.95
C LYS A 241 -12.48 11.98 -3.92
N ARG A 242 -11.65 11.89 -4.97
CA ARG A 242 -11.53 12.92 -6.02
C ARG A 242 -12.50 12.70 -7.18
N LEU A 243 -13.23 11.59 -7.19
CA LEU A 243 -14.22 11.26 -8.21
C LEU A 243 -15.63 11.73 -7.84
N SER A 244 -16.46 11.87 -8.88
CA SER A 244 -17.91 11.92 -8.72
C SER A 244 -18.42 10.63 -8.07
N GLU A 245 -19.61 10.67 -7.45
CA GLU A 245 -20.19 9.45 -6.86
C GLU A 245 -20.40 8.35 -7.91
N ALA A 246 -20.88 8.70 -9.11
CA ALA A 246 -21.11 7.74 -10.18
C ALA A 246 -19.80 7.05 -10.62
N ASP A 247 -18.72 7.83 -10.80
CA ASP A 247 -17.43 7.28 -11.20
C ASP A 247 -16.78 6.47 -10.07
N ALA A 248 -16.89 6.92 -8.82
CA ALA A 248 -16.37 6.18 -7.67
C ALA A 248 -17.09 4.84 -7.49
N ARG A 249 -18.42 4.80 -7.65
CA ARG A 249 -19.19 3.55 -7.62
C ARG A 249 -18.79 2.64 -8.78
N HIS A 250 -18.62 3.18 -9.99
CA HIS A 250 -18.13 2.40 -11.12
C HIS A 250 -16.76 1.74 -10.84
N GLU A 251 -15.83 2.48 -10.22
CA GLU A 251 -14.52 1.94 -9.81
C GLU A 251 -14.61 0.83 -8.75
N VAL A 252 -15.56 0.93 -7.81
CA VAL A 252 -15.71 -0.02 -6.68
C VAL A 252 -16.53 -1.25 -7.07
N ASP A 253 -17.60 -1.07 -7.85
CA ASP A 253 -18.50 -2.14 -8.29
C ASP A 253 -17.94 -2.86 -9.52
N GLY A 254 -17.38 -2.10 -10.47
CA GLY A 254 -16.87 -2.63 -11.73
C GLY A 254 -15.72 -3.61 -11.55
N VAL A 255 -14.81 -3.34 -10.60
CA VAL A 255 -13.68 -4.24 -10.31
C VAL A 255 -14.14 -5.61 -9.83
N ARG A 256 -15.28 -5.70 -9.12
CA ARG A 256 -15.83 -6.99 -8.67
C ARG A 256 -16.21 -7.86 -9.85
N GLY A 257 -16.93 -7.28 -10.81
CA GLY A 257 -17.36 -7.98 -12.02
C GLY A 257 -16.19 -8.42 -12.88
N ILE A 258 -15.17 -7.56 -13.04
CA ILE A 258 -13.97 -7.90 -13.83
C ILE A 258 -13.20 -9.05 -13.17
N LEU A 259 -12.92 -8.95 -11.86
CA LEU A 259 -12.17 -10.01 -11.16
C LEU A 259 -12.97 -11.32 -11.10
N GLN A 260 -14.30 -11.27 -10.93
CA GLN A 260 -15.13 -12.47 -11.00
C GLN A 260 -15.08 -13.13 -12.38
N ALA A 261 -15.11 -12.34 -13.46
CA ALA A 261 -15.03 -12.87 -14.81
C ALA A 261 -13.65 -13.50 -15.12
N GLU A 262 -12.57 -12.88 -14.64
CA GLU A 262 -11.20 -13.33 -14.91
C GLU A 262 -10.75 -14.50 -14.03
N LEU A 263 -11.23 -14.57 -12.79
CA LEU A 263 -10.75 -15.48 -11.75
C LEU A 263 -11.81 -16.49 -11.27
N GLY A 264 -13.06 -16.36 -11.70
CA GLY A 264 -14.18 -17.24 -11.35
C GLY A 264 -14.90 -16.89 -10.04
N GLU A 265 -14.27 -16.10 -9.15
CA GLU A 265 -14.85 -15.66 -7.87
C GLU A 265 -14.81 -14.15 -7.70
N ALA A 266 -15.87 -13.59 -7.14
CA ALA A 266 -15.91 -12.17 -6.80
C ALA A 266 -15.03 -11.89 -5.57
N PRO A 267 -14.22 -10.82 -5.60
CA PRO A 267 -13.34 -10.47 -4.48
C PRO A 267 -14.15 -10.12 -3.24
N ARG A 268 -13.71 -10.65 -2.09
CA ARG A 268 -14.35 -10.43 -0.78
C ARG A 268 -13.79 -9.23 -0.04
N HIS A 269 -12.56 -8.86 -0.33
CA HIS A 269 -11.82 -7.80 0.37
C HIS A 269 -11.42 -6.69 -0.59
N PHE A 270 -11.35 -5.46 -0.07
CA PHE A 270 -11.03 -4.27 -0.85
C PHE A 270 -9.88 -3.48 -0.23
N ALA A 271 -9.02 -2.89 -1.05
CA ALA A 271 -8.05 -1.88 -0.60
C ALA A 271 -8.32 -0.57 -1.34
N TYR A 272 -8.36 0.54 -0.60
CA TYR A 272 -8.48 1.86 -1.22
C TYR A 272 -7.12 2.28 -1.80
N PRO A 273 -7.01 2.60 -3.11
CA PRO A 273 -5.81 3.24 -3.67
C PRO A 273 -5.46 4.47 -2.84
N TYR A 274 -4.16 4.70 -2.63
CA TYR A 274 -3.59 5.74 -1.75
C TYR A 274 -3.91 5.57 -0.26
N GLY A 275 -5.17 5.32 0.09
CA GLY A 275 -5.68 4.90 1.40
C GLY A 275 -5.41 5.83 2.59
N TYR A 276 -4.79 7.00 2.39
CA TYR A 276 -4.50 7.96 3.45
C TYR A 276 -5.76 8.77 3.82
N ALA A 277 -5.73 9.50 4.94
CA ALA A 277 -6.91 10.18 5.50
C ALA A 277 -7.61 11.18 4.54
N SER A 278 -6.86 11.82 3.63
CA SER A 278 -7.43 12.68 2.59
C SER A 278 -7.84 11.96 1.31
N ALA A 279 -7.66 10.64 1.18
CA ALA A 279 -8.09 9.83 0.02
C ALA A 279 -9.32 8.95 0.30
N VAL A 280 -9.70 8.78 1.58
CA VAL A 280 -10.85 7.96 1.99
C VAL A 280 -11.69 8.73 3.00
N GLY A 281 -13.01 8.69 2.88
CA GLY A 281 -13.96 9.20 3.87
C GLY A 281 -15.18 8.30 4.00
N ASP A 282 -16.18 8.74 4.77
CA ASP A 282 -17.43 8.01 5.00
C ASP A 282 -18.12 7.58 3.71
N ARG A 283 -18.05 8.42 2.68
CA ARG A 283 -18.63 8.16 1.36
C ARG A 283 -18.00 6.91 0.72
N GLU A 284 -16.68 6.84 0.66
CA GLU A 284 -15.94 5.71 0.07
C GLU A 284 -16.13 4.42 0.88
N VAL A 285 -16.14 4.55 2.21
CA VAL A 285 -16.46 3.43 3.11
C VAL A 285 -17.88 2.91 2.87
N GLY A 286 -18.83 3.81 2.66
CA GLY A 286 -20.19 3.49 2.24
C GLY A 286 -20.23 2.70 0.94
N PHE A 287 -19.50 3.13 -0.09
CA PHE A 287 -19.45 2.42 -1.38
C PHE A 287 -18.90 1.00 -1.24
N ALA A 288 -17.81 0.79 -0.49
CA ALA A 288 -17.27 -0.55 -0.28
C ALA A 288 -18.27 -1.45 0.49
N ARG A 289 -18.99 -0.89 1.46
CA ARG A 289 -20.01 -1.63 2.20
C ARG A 289 -21.21 -1.98 1.30
N ASP A 290 -21.72 -1.01 0.55
CA ASP A 290 -22.88 -1.17 -0.34
C ASP A 290 -22.58 -2.17 -1.47
N ALA A 291 -21.33 -2.20 -1.96
CA ALA A 291 -20.85 -3.16 -2.93
C ALA A 291 -20.75 -4.60 -2.37
N GLY A 292 -20.93 -4.80 -1.05
CA GLY A 292 -20.95 -6.11 -0.43
C GLY A 292 -19.57 -6.72 -0.13
N TYR A 293 -18.51 -5.90 -0.06
CA TYR A 293 -17.23 -6.38 0.46
C TYR A 293 -17.34 -6.76 1.93
N VAL A 294 -16.61 -7.78 2.37
CA VAL A 294 -16.56 -8.23 3.76
C VAL A 294 -15.71 -7.30 4.62
N SER A 295 -14.62 -6.79 4.03
CA SER A 295 -13.76 -5.80 4.67
C SER A 295 -13.09 -4.92 3.63
N ALA A 296 -12.61 -3.76 4.09
CA ALA A 296 -11.78 -2.88 3.30
C ALA A 296 -10.66 -2.24 4.15
N VAL A 297 -9.48 -2.12 3.55
CA VAL A 297 -8.27 -1.64 4.22
C VAL A 297 -7.79 -0.29 3.69
N THR A 298 -7.30 0.56 4.59
CA THR A 298 -6.71 1.88 4.31
C THR A 298 -5.18 1.81 4.43
N THR A 299 -4.45 2.90 4.16
CA THR A 299 -3.01 3.00 4.48
C THR A 299 -2.76 3.71 5.81
N ARG A 300 -3.81 3.99 6.59
CA ARG A 300 -3.69 4.65 7.88
C ARG A 300 -2.95 3.74 8.87
N HIS A 301 -1.91 4.31 9.48
CA HIS A 301 -1.03 3.59 10.39
C HIS A 301 -1.78 3.18 11.67
N GLY A 302 -1.82 1.89 11.98
CA GLY A 302 -2.36 1.42 13.26
C GLY A 302 -2.37 -0.09 13.43
N VAL A 303 -2.43 -0.52 14.69
CA VAL A 303 -2.75 -1.90 15.08
C VAL A 303 -4.27 -2.13 15.12
N LEU A 304 -4.70 -3.38 15.03
CA LEU A 304 -6.10 -3.75 15.18
C LEU A 304 -6.48 -3.76 16.66
N ARG A 305 -7.70 -3.34 16.95
CA ARG A 305 -8.39 -3.40 18.26
C ARG A 305 -9.79 -3.97 18.09
N ALA A 306 -10.39 -4.49 19.16
CA ALA A 306 -11.70 -5.13 19.13
C ALA A 306 -12.81 -4.21 18.59
N GLU A 307 -12.69 -2.91 18.83
CA GLU A 307 -13.62 -1.87 18.38
C GLU A 307 -13.71 -1.78 16.85
N HIS A 308 -12.72 -2.25 16.11
CA HIS A 308 -12.79 -2.30 14.65
C HIS A 308 -13.84 -3.27 14.11
N ALA A 309 -14.45 -4.10 14.98
CA ALA A 309 -15.63 -4.89 14.61
C ALA A 309 -16.78 -4.03 14.05
N GLY A 310 -16.86 -2.75 14.45
CA GLY A 310 -17.81 -1.78 13.90
C GLY A 310 -17.35 -1.05 12.62
N PHE A 311 -16.12 -1.28 12.17
CA PHE A 311 -15.46 -0.50 11.11
C PHE A 311 -14.67 -1.38 10.13
N LEU A 312 -15.20 -2.56 9.79
CA LEU A 312 -14.52 -3.53 8.93
C LEU A 312 -14.18 -3.02 7.52
N HIS A 313 -14.84 -1.95 7.07
CA HIS A 313 -14.61 -1.28 5.78
C HIS A 313 -13.63 -0.11 5.85
N ALA A 314 -12.95 0.09 6.98
CA ALA A 314 -11.97 1.16 7.17
C ALA A 314 -10.80 0.69 8.07
N LEU A 315 -10.30 -0.53 7.84
CA LEU A 315 -9.28 -1.12 8.71
C LEU A 315 -7.91 -0.45 8.50
N PRO A 316 -7.15 -0.19 9.58
CA PRO A 316 -5.80 0.36 9.49
C PRO A 316 -4.79 -0.73 9.11
N ARG A 317 -3.63 -0.31 8.61
CA ARG A 317 -2.51 -1.19 8.27
C ARG A 317 -1.19 -0.69 8.85
N ILE A 318 -0.22 -1.59 8.97
CA ILE A 318 1.18 -1.26 9.25
C ILE A 318 1.96 -1.44 7.95
N SER A 319 2.56 -0.35 7.47
CA SER A 319 3.42 -0.37 6.30
C SER A 319 4.75 -1.06 6.60
N VAL A 320 5.05 -2.14 5.90
CA VAL A 320 6.38 -2.77 5.88
C VAL A 320 7.06 -2.31 4.61
N ASN A 321 7.99 -1.36 4.73
CA ASN A 321 8.47 -0.56 3.59
C ASN A 321 9.99 -0.40 3.55
N GLY A 322 10.49 0.00 2.39
CA GLY A 322 11.92 0.12 2.10
C GLY A 322 12.63 1.30 2.75
N ARG A 323 11.93 2.24 3.39
CA ARG A 323 12.60 3.39 4.05
C ARG A 323 13.45 2.90 5.22
N TYR A 324 12.95 1.90 5.96
CA TYR A 324 13.60 1.32 7.13
C TYR A 324 13.30 -0.19 7.25
N GLN A 325 14.16 -1.01 6.66
CA GLN A 325 14.07 -2.47 6.78
C GLN A 325 14.67 -2.94 8.11
N SER A 326 13.99 -2.64 9.22
CA SER A 326 14.41 -3.00 10.58
C SER A 326 13.31 -3.74 11.32
N VAL A 327 13.60 -4.97 11.75
CA VAL A 327 12.68 -5.79 12.56
C VAL A 327 12.29 -5.06 13.85
N ALA A 328 13.23 -4.32 14.44
CA ALA A 328 12.97 -3.54 15.65
C ALA A 328 11.98 -2.38 15.41
N HIS A 329 12.00 -1.77 14.22
CA HIS A 329 11.00 -0.74 13.86
C HIS A 329 9.63 -1.37 13.69
N ILE A 330 9.53 -2.54 13.03
CA ILE A 330 8.27 -3.29 12.95
C ILE A 330 7.75 -3.64 14.35
N ARG A 331 8.60 -4.15 15.24
CA ARG A 331 8.22 -4.45 16.63
C ARG A 331 7.71 -3.22 17.39
N THR A 332 8.34 -2.07 17.17
CA THR A 332 7.90 -0.80 17.75
C THR A 332 6.51 -0.43 17.25
N MET A 333 6.23 -0.59 15.96
CA MET A 333 4.91 -0.36 15.39
C MET A 333 3.86 -1.35 15.93
N LEU A 334 4.19 -2.63 16.01
CA LEU A 334 3.33 -3.70 16.54
C LEU A 334 3.03 -3.57 18.03
N SER A 335 3.84 -2.82 18.79
CA SER A 335 3.51 -2.51 20.20
C SER A 335 2.29 -1.61 20.35
N GLY A 336 1.87 -0.94 19.26
CA GLY A 336 0.73 -0.03 19.22
C GLY A 336 1.06 1.41 19.63
N VAL A 337 2.23 1.67 20.23
CA VAL A 337 2.66 2.99 20.71
C VAL A 337 2.71 4.07 19.62
N THR A 338 2.99 3.69 18.38
CA THR A 338 3.02 4.62 17.24
C THR A 338 1.64 4.91 16.67
N THR A 339 0.62 4.14 17.02
CA THR A 339 -0.77 4.35 16.58
C THR A 339 -1.30 5.72 17.01
N PRO A 340 -1.36 6.07 18.32
CA PRO A 340 -1.83 7.39 18.73
C PRO A 340 -0.90 8.52 18.26
N LEU A 341 0.42 8.29 18.20
CA LEU A 341 1.38 9.28 17.71
C LEU A 341 1.11 9.67 16.24
N ALA A 342 0.74 8.70 15.41
CA ALA A 342 0.42 8.94 14.00
C ALA A 342 -1.01 9.48 13.78
N ASN A 343 -1.89 9.41 14.78
CA ASN A 343 -3.33 9.68 14.63
C ASN A 343 -3.87 10.69 15.65
N ALA A 344 -3.07 11.68 16.04
CA ALA A 344 -3.48 12.76 16.95
C ALA A 344 -4.12 12.24 18.26
N GLY A 345 -3.53 11.19 18.83
CA GLY A 345 -3.98 10.57 20.08
C GLY A 345 -5.04 9.48 19.92
N LYS A 346 -5.60 9.28 18.72
CA LYS A 346 -6.62 8.24 18.49
C LYS A 346 -6.01 6.83 18.56
N MET A 347 -6.64 5.97 19.35
CA MET A 347 -6.24 4.57 19.50
C MET A 347 -6.92 3.64 18.50
N VAL A 348 -8.20 3.90 18.17
CA VAL A 348 -8.95 3.19 17.14
C VAL A 348 -8.88 4.04 15.87
N VAL A 349 -8.33 3.47 14.80
CA VAL A 349 -8.01 4.19 13.56
C VAL A 349 -8.95 3.71 12.47
N THR A 350 -9.81 4.60 11.98
CA THR A 350 -10.83 4.30 10.96
C THR A 350 -10.71 5.25 9.77
N ILE A 351 -11.59 6.23 9.61
CA ILE A 351 -11.47 7.36 8.66
C ILE A 351 -11.12 8.70 9.33
#